data_AF-A0A497GB58-F1
#
_entry.id   AF-A0A497GB58-F1
#
_cell.length_a   1.000
_cell.length_b   1.000
_cell.length_c   1.000
_cell.angle_alpha   90.00
_cell.angle_beta   90.00
_cell.angle_gamma   90.00
#
_symmetry.space_group_name_H-M   'P 1'
#
loop_
_entity.id
_entity.type
_entity.pdbx_description
1 polymer ?
#
loop_
_entity_poly.entity_id
_entity_poly.type
_entity_poly.pdbx_seq_one_letter_code
_entity_poly.pdbx_strand_id
1 'polypeptide(L)'
;MRFSWEGELIEDHVGEMLKLWSQVYCELYTAPLKRLFRELEFGEVDRVVKCILIMHDVGKLTGIYQSYLKGGGALRGYRHEVVSSAITAIEFSQHSWAVYAAAAVLLSHEPILLGQVSRAGERYFTVTSAHRSLQLAAGGSEIVRLEEDGVRVVNRMLSGEEFSERLSLDYRVEECMRALKRVVARTSLIGDRHLARVRVAALTHILTLLDSLSASKSRRDDDGGTFVSRHARLAEVGEVWRGLT
;
A
#
# COMPACT_ATOMS: atom_id res chain seq x y z
N MET A 1 -4.63 -14.33 -12.11
CA MET A 1 -4.06 -14.78 -10.79
C MET A 1 -4.17 -13.66 -9.74
N ARG A 2 -4.10 -13.97 -8.43
CA ARG A 2 -4.44 -12.99 -7.37
C ARG A 2 -3.89 -13.26 -5.95
N PHE A 3 -2.67 -13.77 -5.83
CA PHE A 3 -2.07 -14.04 -4.52
C PHE A 3 -1.48 -12.77 -3.87
N SER A 4 -1.63 -12.61 -2.56
CA SER A 4 -0.91 -11.61 -1.73
C SER A 4 0.37 -12.16 -1.10
N TRP A 5 0.37 -13.46 -0.82
CA TRP A 5 1.47 -14.27 -0.31
C TRP A 5 1.35 -15.71 -0.81
N GLU A 6 2.38 -16.54 -0.61
CA GLU A 6 2.33 -17.96 -0.94
C GLU A 6 1.16 -18.64 -0.21
N GLY A 7 0.19 -19.15 -0.98
CA GLY A 7 -1.03 -19.78 -0.44
C GLY A 7 -2.12 -18.82 0.07
N GLU A 8 -1.93 -17.50 0.01
CA GLU A 8 -2.88 -16.49 0.50
C GLU A 8 -3.41 -15.62 -0.65
N LEU A 9 -4.73 -15.51 -0.77
CA LEU A 9 -5.36 -14.65 -1.78
C LEU A 9 -5.43 -13.20 -1.31
N ILE A 10 -5.37 -12.26 -2.25
CA ILE A 10 -5.45 -10.83 -1.95
C ILE A 10 -6.75 -10.46 -1.24
N GLU A 11 -7.86 -11.14 -1.54
CA GLU A 11 -9.12 -10.87 -0.86
C GLU A 11 -9.22 -11.32 0.58
N ASP A 12 -8.52 -12.38 0.94
CA ASP A 12 -8.52 -12.87 2.30
C ASP A 12 -7.67 -11.92 3.15
N HIS A 13 -6.50 -11.54 2.63
CA HIS A 13 -5.59 -10.60 3.30
C HIS A 13 -6.20 -9.21 3.49
N VAL A 14 -6.65 -8.57 2.40
CA VAL A 14 -7.23 -7.22 2.45
C VAL A 14 -8.57 -7.24 3.21
N GLY A 15 -9.37 -8.29 3.06
CA GLY A 15 -10.64 -8.44 3.78
C GLY A 15 -10.45 -8.46 5.30
N GLU A 16 -9.43 -9.15 5.79
CA GLU A 16 -9.11 -9.15 7.22
C GLU A 16 -8.59 -7.78 7.70
N MET A 17 -7.78 -7.08 6.90
CA MET A 17 -7.35 -5.70 7.21
C MET A 17 -8.55 -4.74 7.32
N LEU A 18 -9.49 -4.79 6.37
CA LEU A 18 -10.71 -3.97 6.38
C LEU A 18 -11.61 -4.28 7.58
N LYS A 19 -11.69 -5.56 7.97
CA LYS A 19 -12.42 -5.99 9.17
C LYS A 19 -11.78 -5.45 10.44
N LEU A 20 -10.45 -5.57 10.58
CA LEU A 20 -9.72 -5.02 11.72
C LEU A 20 -9.90 -3.50 11.82
N TRP A 21 -9.81 -2.80 10.70
CA TRP A 21 -10.08 -1.37 10.65
C TRP A 21 -11.49 -1.06 11.17
N SER A 22 -12.52 -1.62 10.53
CA SER A 22 -13.92 -1.30 10.83
C SER A 22 -14.34 -1.67 12.26
N GLN A 23 -13.78 -2.74 12.83
CA GLN A 23 -14.21 -3.26 14.14
C GLN A 23 -13.44 -2.72 15.33
N VAL A 24 -12.28 -2.07 15.11
CA VAL A 24 -11.33 -1.78 16.19
C VAL A 24 -10.67 -0.43 15.99
N TYR A 25 -9.97 -0.32 14.87
CA TYR A 25 -8.98 0.72 14.70
C TYR A 25 -9.59 2.02 14.17
N CYS A 26 -10.75 1.93 13.53
CA CYS A 26 -11.52 3.09 13.10
C CYS A 26 -11.84 4.00 14.29
N GLU A 27 -12.35 3.45 15.39
CA GLU A 27 -12.69 4.26 16.57
C GLU A 27 -11.45 4.90 17.23
N LEU A 28 -10.32 4.19 17.24
CA LEU A 28 -9.08 4.64 17.86
C LEU A 28 -8.37 5.73 17.06
N TYR A 29 -8.32 5.59 15.74
CA TYR A 29 -7.47 6.42 14.89
C TYR A 29 -8.22 7.50 14.10
N THR A 30 -9.54 7.43 13.99
CA THR A 30 -10.31 8.42 13.23
C THR A 30 -10.17 9.83 13.79
N ALA A 31 -10.27 10.02 15.12
CA ALA A 31 -10.14 11.35 15.72
C ALA A 31 -8.72 11.96 15.54
N PRO A 32 -7.61 11.24 15.81
CA PRO A 32 -6.27 11.70 15.45
C PRO A 32 -6.10 12.04 13.97
N LEU A 33 -6.58 11.17 13.06
CA LEU A 33 -6.48 11.41 11.62
C LEU A 33 -7.27 12.64 11.19
N LYS A 34 -8.50 12.85 11.70
CA LYS A 34 -9.29 14.07 11.42
C LYS A 34 -8.57 15.35 11.83
N ARG A 35 -7.78 15.33 12.91
CA ARG A 35 -6.97 16.49 13.33
C ARG A 35 -5.81 16.77 12.37
N LEU A 36 -5.26 15.75 11.72
CA LEU A 36 -4.21 15.87 10.70
C LEU A 36 -4.78 16.28 9.35
N PHE A 37 -5.94 15.74 8.97
CA PHE A 37 -6.69 16.01 7.75
C PHE A 37 -7.92 16.88 8.07
N ARG A 38 -7.67 18.10 8.58
CA ARG A 38 -8.72 19.00 9.07
C ARG A 38 -9.73 19.37 7.99
N GLU A 39 -9.29 19.37 6.74
CA GLU A 39 -10.07 19.67 5.54
C GLU A 39 -11.02 18.53 5.11
N LEU A 40 -10.81 17.30 5.59
CA LEU A 40 -11.59 16.13 5.19
C LEU A 40 -12.73 15.87 6.17
N GLU A 41 -13.91 15.51 5.70
CA GLU A 41 -14.96 15.03 6.60
C GLU A 41 -14.61 13.68 7.25
N PHE A 42 -15.28 13.32 8.34
CA PHE A 42 -15.02 12.04 9.03
C PHE A 42 -15.18 10.84 8.09
N GLY A 43 -16.20 10.83 7.23
CA GLY A 43 -16.37 9.79 6.22
C GLY A 43 -15.24 9.75 5.18
N GLU A 44 -14.62 10.89 4.86
CA GLU A 44 -13.47 10.93 3.96
C GLU A 44 -12.22 10.36 4.62
N VAL A 45 -12.02 10.55 5.93
CA VAL A 45 -10.92 9.94 6.68
C VAL A 45 -10.99 8.41 6.61
N ASP A 46 -12.18 7.84 6.82
CA ASP A 46 -12.42 6.40 6.67
C ASP A 46 -12.08 5.92 5.25
N ARG A 47 -12.53 6.67 4.23
CA ARG A 47 -12.21 6.39 2.82
C ARG A 47 -10.70 6.43 2.54
N VAL A 48 -9.94 7.38 3.10
CA VAL A 48 -8.48 7.42 2.90
C VAL A 48 -7.82 6.15 3.43
N VAL A 49 -8.23 5.69 4.62
CA VAL A 49 -7.68 4.48 5.24
C VAL A 49 -8.07 3.24 4.43
N LYS A 50 -9.34 3.06 4.10
CA LYS A 50 -9.78 1.93 3.28
C LYS A 50 -9.09 1.90 1.91
N CYS A 51 -8.86 3.07 1.30
CA CYS A 51 -8.09 3.19 0.06
C CYS A 51 -6.66 2.63 0.22
N ILE A 52 -5.90 3.05 1.23
CA ILE A 52 -4.53 2.53 1.41
C ILE A 52 -4.52 1.02 1.73
N LEU A 53 -5.51 0.52 2.48
CA LEU A 53 -5.60 -0.92 2.79
C LEU A 53 -5.88 -1.75 1.54
N ILE A 54 -6.81 -1.30 0.68
CA ILE A 54 -7.13 -2.02 -0.56
C ILE A 54 -5.98 -1.92 -1.57
N MET A 55 -5.34 -0.75 -1.67
CA MET A 55 -4.46 -0.45 -2.79
C MET A 55 -2.99 -0.83 -2.56
N HIS A 56 -2.55 -1.00 -1.30
CA HIS A 56 -1.11 -1.15 -1.00
C HIS A 56 -0.43 -2.30 -1.75
N ASP A 57 -1.16 -3.38 -1.99
CA ASP A 57 -0.66 -4.62 -2.57
C ASP A 57 -1.04 -4.83 -4.05
N VAL A 58 -1.69 -3.86 -4.70
CA VAL A 58 -2.13 -4.00 -6.10
C VAL A 58 -0.95 -4.29 -7.05
N GLY A 59 0.24 -3.76 -6.79
CA GLY A 59 1.44 -4.08 -7.55
C GLY A 59 1.87 -5.55 -7.48
N LYS A 60 1.39 -6.34 -6.51
CA LYS A 60 1.59 -7.79 -6.47
C LYS A 60 0.83 -8.50 -7.58
N LEU A 61 -0.18 -7.85 -8.17
CA LEU A 61 -0.95 -8.38 -9.30
C LEU A 61 -0.21 -8.23 -10.65
N THR A 62 1.08 -7.88 -10.65
CA THR A 62 1.89 -7.91 -11.87
C THR A 62 2.39 -9.33 -12.14
N GLY A 63 2.58 -9.68 -13.42
CA GLY A 63 3.04 -11.01 -13.80
C GLY A 63 4.36 -11.42 -13.11
N ILE A 64 5.32 -10.49 -13.02
CA ILE A 64 6.61 -10.75 -12.35
C ILE A 64 6.45 -11.15 -10.87
N TYR A 65 5.53 -10.54 -10.14
CA TYR A 65 5.33 -10.81 -8.73
C TYR A 65 4.52 -12.10 -8.51
N GLN A 66 3.49 -12.34 -9.32
CA GLN A 66 2.72 -13.59 -9.26
C GLN A 66 3.57 -14.80 -9.66
N SER A 67 4.47 -14.67 -10.62
CA SER A 67 5.45 -15.73 -10.94
C SER A 67 6.38 -16.00 -9.75
N TYR A 68 6.84 -14.97 -9.04
CA TYR A 68 7.67 -15.12 -7.85
C TYR A 68 6.92 -15.86 -6.72
N LEU A 69 5.68 -15.47 -6.43
CA LEU A 69 4.86 -16.13 -5.39
C LEU A 69 4.57 -17.61 -5.67
N LYS A 70 4.75 -18.06 -6.92
CA LYS A 70 4.59 -19.47 -7.32
C LYS A 70 5.90 -20.25 -7.36
N GLY A 71 7.01 -19.67 -6.88
CA GLY A 71 8.34 -20.27 -6.97
C GLY A 71 8.94 -20.26 -8.38
N GLY A 72 8.34 -19.54 -9.33
CA GLY A 72 8.69 -19.56 -10.76
C GLY A 72 9.70 -18.49 -11.19
N GLY A 73 10.29 -17.70 -10.30
CA GLY A 73 11.23 -16.65 -10.69
C GLY A 73 11.76 -15.80 -9.53
N ALA A 74 12.52 -14.75 -9.87
CA ALA A 74 13.06 -13.78 -8.91
C ALA A 74 12.55 -12.37 -9.20
N LEU A 75 12.35 -11.57 -8.15
CA LEU A 75 11.86 -10.19 -8.27
C LEU A 75 12.86 -9.25 -8.96
N ARG A 76 14.15 -9.56 -9.01
CA ARG A 76 15.18 -8.76 -9.72
C ARG A 76 15.23 -7.28 -9.32
N GLY A 77 14.85 -6.97 -8.08
CA GLY A 77 14.75 -5.61 -7.55
C GLY A 77 13.40 -4.93 -7.78
N TYR A 78 12.42 -5.61 -8.38
CA TYR A 78 11.05 -5.14 -8.47
C TYR A 78 10.44 -4.85 -7.10
N ARG A 79 9.70 -3.75 -7.01
CA ARG A 79 9.01 -3.26 -5.80
C ARG A 79 7.54 -3.02 -6.13
N HIS A 80 6.67 -3.81 -5.51
CA HIS A 80 5.25 -3.77 -5.79
C HIS A 80 4.62 -2.47 -5.28
N GLU A 81 5.11 -1.91 -4.18
CA GLU A 81 4.65 -0.64 -3.62
C GLU A 81 4.85 0.55 -4.57
N VAL A 82 5.82 0.48 -5.50
CA VAL A 82 6.03 1.51 -6.54
C VAL A 82 4.88 1.49 -7.54
N VAL A 83 4.50 0.30 -8.00
CA VAL A 83 3.36 0.11 -8.91
C VAL A 83 2.06 0.46 -8.18
N SER A 84 1.86 -0.07 -6.98
CA SER A 84 0.70 0.22 -6.15
C SER A 84 0.51 1.72 -5.96
N SER A 85 1.56 2.43 -5.53
CA SER A 85 1.52 3.89 -5.32
C SER A 85 1.16 4.67 -6.58
N ALA A 86 1.78 4.31 -7.71
CA ALA A 86 1.50 4.96 -8.99
C ALA A 86 0.03 4.80 -9.38
N ILE A 87 -0.50 3.58 -9.27
CA ILE A 87 -1.89 3.26 -9.60
C ILE A 87 -2.86 3.96 -8.64
N THR A 88 -2.58 3.97 -7.32
CA THR A 88 -3.36 4.74 -6.35
C THR A 88 -3.43 6.21 -6.74
N ALA A 89 -2.31 6.82 -7.13
CA ALA A 89 -2.27 8.22 -7.52
C ALA A 89 -3.01 8.52 -8.84
N ILE A 90 -3.11 7.55 -9.75
CA ILE A 90 -3.83 7.68 -11.03
C ILE A 90 -5.34 7.57 -10.76
N GLU A 91 -5.77 6.45 -10.18
CA GLU A 91 -7.19 6.11 -10.07
C GLU A 91 -7.93 7.03 -9.10
N PHE A 92 -7.25 7.48 -8.04
CA PHE A 92 -7.83 8.40 -7.06
C PHE A 92 -7.46 9.87 -7.31
N SER A 93 -6.96 10.23 -8.49
CA SER A 93 -6.43 11.57 -8.78
C SER A 93 -7.40 12.74 -8.55
N GLN A 94 -8.71 12.48 -8.53
CA GLN A 94 -9.76 13.46 -8.24
C GLN A 94 -9.84 13.84 -6.75
N HIS A 95 -9.30 12.99 -5.87
CA HIS A 95 -9.33 13.21 -4.43
C HIS A 95 -8.11 14.02 -3.97
N SER A 96 -8.35 15.06 -3.17
CA SER A 96 -7.28 15.91 -2.62
C SER A 96 -6.29 15.11 -1.74
N TRP A 97 -6.77 14.04 -1.10
CA TRP A 97 -6.01 13.19 -0.20
C TRP A 97 -5.21 12.08 -0.91
N ALA A 98 -5.47 11.80 -2.19
CA ALA A 98 -4.87 10.67 -2.91
C ALA A 98 -3.34 10.72 -2.96
N VAL A 99 -2.76 11.92 -2.96
CA VAL A 99 -1.30 12.11 -2.90
C VAL A 99 -0.69 11.53 -1.61
N TYR A 100 -1.39 11.68 -0.47
CA TYR A 100 -0.92 11.17 0.81
C TYR A 100 -1.15 9.67 0.91
N ALA A 101 -2.28 9.17 0.41
CA ALA A 101 -2.56 7.74 0.31
C ALA A 101 -1.50 7.02 -0.56
N ALA A 102 -1.22 7.54 -1.76
CA ALA A 102 -0.20 7.00 -2.64
C ALA A 102 1.20 7.06 -2.02
N ALA A 103 1.55 8.13 -1.31
CA ALA A 103 2.83 8.21 -0.60
C ALA A 103 2.91 7.21 0.56
N ALA A 104 1.81 7.00 1.30
CA ALA A 104 1.77 6.01 2.37
C ALA A 104 1.93 4.59 1.83
N VAL A 105 1.29 4.27 0.70
CA VAL A 105 1.48 3.01 -0.03
C VAL A 105 2.93 2.86 -0.50
N LEU A 106 3.54 3.91 -1.07
CA LEU A 106 4.93 3.86 -1.50
C LEU A 106 5.88 3.52 -0.34
N LEU A 107 5.57 3.97 0.87
CA LEU A 107 6.40 3.79 2.06
C LEU A 107 5.94 2.64 2.96
N SER A 108 4.98 1.81 2.54
CA SER A 108 4.45 0.69 3.33
C SER A 108 5.52 -0.32 3.74
N HIS A 109 6.60 -0.42 2.96
CA HIS A 109 7.77 -1.24 3.23
C HIS A 109 9.05 -0.40 3.34
N GLU A 110 8.97 0.80 3.93
CA GLU A 110 10.08 1.74 4.09
C GLU A 110 11.39 1.07 4.58
N PRO A 111 11.41 0.22 5.62
CA PRO A 111 12.67 -0.43 6.04
C PRO A 111 13.34 -1.25 4.94
N ILE A 112 12.53 -1.96 4.13
CA ILE A 112 13.02 -2.78 3.02
C ILE A 112 13.44 -1.87 1.84
N LEU A 113 12.75 -0.74 1.61
CA LEU A 113 13.15 0.25 0.62
C LEU A 113 14.48 0.90 0.98
N LEU A 114 14.66 1.35 2.22
CA LEU A 114 15.89 1.95 2.71
C LEU A 114 17.06 0.95 2.68
N GLY A 115 16.80 -0.32 3.01
CA GLY A 115 17.79 -1.39 2.86
C GLY A 115 18.22 -1.67 1.41
N GLN A 116 17.38 -1.38 0.42
CA GLN A 116 17.76 -1.47 -1.00
C GLN A 116 18.50 -0.22 -1.49
N VAL A 117 18.05 0.97 -1.08
CA VAL A 117 18.73 2.25 -1.33
C VAL A 117 20.17 2.17 -0.85
N SER A 118 20.38 1.71 0.39
CA SER A 118 21.70 1.48 0.96
C SER A 118 22.53 0.47 0.16
N ARG A 119 21.94 -0.68 -0.24
CA ARG A 119 22.62 -1.69 -1.08
C ARG A 119 23.00 -1.18 -2.47
N ALA A 120 22.23 -0.25 -3.02
CA ALA A 120 22.53 0.41 -4.29
C ALA A 120 23.58 1.53 -4.16
N GLY A 121 24.02 1.84 -2.94
CA GLY A 121 24.91 2.99 -2.66
C GLY A 121 24.21 4.34 -2.85
N GLU A 122 22.88 4.36 -2.93
CA GLU A 122 22.09 5.58 -3.06
C GLU A 122 21.82 6.18 -1.67
N ARG A 123 21.66 7.51 -1.60
CA ARG A 123 21.28 8.21 -0.36
C ARG A 123 19.76 8.26 -0.13
N TYR A 124 18.99 8.02 -1.18
CA TYR A 124 17.54 8.13 -1.20
C TYR A 124 16.97 7.28 -2.35
N PHE A 125 15.70 6.89 -2.26
CA PHE A 125 15.02 6.21 -3.36
C PHE A 125 14.86 7.16 -4.56
N THR A 126 15.45 6.80 -5.70
CA THR A 126 15.51 7.68 -6.88
C THR A 126 14.36 7.44 -7.87
N VAL A 127 14.08 8.45 -8.69
CA VAL A 127 13.19 8.35 -9.86
C VAL A 127 13.68 7.24 -10.83
N THR A 128 14.99 7.04 -10.92
CA THR A 128 15.60 5.95 -11.69
C THR A 128 15.22 4.58 -11.14
N SER A 129 15.29 4.40 -9.81
CA SER A 129 14.86 3.18 -9.13
C SER A 129 13.36 2.93 -9.30
N ALA A 130 12.53 3.97 -9.24
CA ALA A 130 11.10 3.88 -9.54
C ALA A 130 10.84 3.43 -10.99
N HIS A 131 11.50 4.08 -11.96
CA HIS A 131 11.37 3.73 -13.37
C HIS A 131 11.79 2.29 -13.65
N ARG A 132 12.89 1.84 -13.05
CA ARG A 132 13.35 0.44 -13.15
C ARG A 132 12.30 -0.54 -12.65
N SER A 133 11.67 -0.28 -11.50
CA SER A 133 10.60 -1.13 -10.98
C SER A 133 9.40 -1.20 -11.93
N LEU A 134 8.98 -0.08 -12.51
CA LEU A 134 7.88 -0.06 -13.49
C LEU A 134 8.24 -0.82 -14.77
N GLN A 135 9.47 -0.66 -15.28
CA GLN A 135 9.96 -1.39 -16.45
C GLN A 135 10.04 -2.91 -16.21
N LEU A 136 10.43 -3.32 -15.00
CA LEU A 136 10.39 -4.74 -14.60
C LEU A 136 8.95 -5.28 -14.59
N ALA A 137 7.99 -4.51 -14.08
CA ALA A 137 6.58 -4.88 -14.11
C ALA A 137 6.01 -4.94 -15.53
N ALA A 138 6.46 -4.05 -16.41
CA ALA A 138 6.03 -4.01 -17.81
C ALA A 138 6.69 -5.10 -18.69
N GLY A 139 7.67 -5.83 -18.17
CA GLY A 139 8.29 -6.97 -18.85
C GLY A 139 9.01 -6.59 -20.16
N GLY A 140 9.52 -5.37 -20.27
CA GLY A 140 10.13 -4.84 -21.50
C GLY A 140 9.14 -4.22 -22.50
N SER A 141 7.85 -4.17 -22.16
CA SER A 141 6.88 -3.31 -22.82
C SER A 141 6.81 -1.93 -22.13
N GLU A 142 6.03 -1.00 -22.69
CA GLU A 142 5.73 0.29 -22.05
C GLU A 142 4.42 0.25 -21.23
N ILE A 143 3.87 -0.95 -20.99
CA ILE A 143 2.59 -1.17 -20.31
C ILE A 143 2.79 -2.08 -19.10
N VAL A 144 2.47 -1.58 -17.93
CA VAL A 144 2.29 -2.38 -16.72
C VAL A 144 0.91 -3.00 -16.78
N ARG A 145 0.87 -4.32 -17.05
CA ARG A 145 -0.37 -5.11 -17.06
C ARG A 145 -0.55 -5.83 -15.74
N LEU A 146 -1.74 -5.67 -15.16
CA LEU A 146 -2.18 -6.42 -13.99
C LEU A 146 -2.91 -7.71 -14.40
N GLU A 147 -2.89 -8.68 -13.51
CA GLU A 147 -3.66 -9.91 -13.64
C GLU A 147 -5.17 -9.65 -13.57
N GLU A 148 -5.90 -10.13 -14.57
CA GLU A 148 -7.33 -9.86 -14.72
C GLU A 148 -8.17 -10.32 -13.53
N ASP A 149 -7.90 -11.51 -12.99
CA ASP A 149 -8.61 -12.00 -11.79
C ASP A 149 -8.43 -11.08 -10.59
N GLY A 150 -7.20 -10.59 -10.39
CA GLY A 150 -6.87 -9.69 -9.28
C GLY A 150 -7.57 -8.36 -9.44
N VAL A 151 -7.56 -7.79 -10.66
CA VAL A 151 -8.28 -6.54 -10.96
C VAL A 151 -9.76 -6.68 -10.70
N ARG A 152 -10.40 -7.77 -11.12
CA ARG A 152 -11.82 -8.04 -10.84
C ARG A 152 -12.12 -8.08 -9.35
N VAL A 153 -11.25 -8.71 -8.57
CA VAL A 153 -11.40 -8.82 -7.11
C VAL A 153 -11.26 -7.47 -6.43
N VAL A 154 -10.20 -6.73 -6.73
CA VAL A 154 -9.97 -5.42 -6.11
C VAL A 154 -11.09 -4.45 -6.48
N ASN A 155 -11.58 -4.48 -7.73
CA ASN A 155 -12.73 -3.66 -8.13
C ASN A 155 -14.01 -4.02 -7.37
N ARG A 156 -14.21 -5.29 -6.99
CA ARG A 156 -15.33 -5.67 -6.11
C ARG A 156 -15.15 -5.13 -4.69
N MET A 157 -13.93 -5.15 -4.14
CA MET A 157 -13.65 -4.55 -2.82
C MET A 157 -13.90 -3.05 -2.82
N LEU A 158 -13.36 -2.36 -3.83
CA LEU A 158 -13.57 -0.92 -4.01
C LEU A 158 -15.07 -0.61 -4.06
N SER A 159 -15.84 -1.35 -4.86
CA SER A 159 -17.29 -1.18 -4.91
C SER A 159 -18.00 -1.52 -3.59
N GLY A 160 -17.53 -2.52 -2.85
CA GLY A 160 -18.07 -2.91 -1.55
C GLY A 160 -17.82 -1.86 -0.46
N GLU A 161 -16.73 -1.12 -0.58
CA GLU A 161 -16.38 0.02 0.28
C GLU A 161 -16.81 1.38 -0.34
N GLU A 162 -17.79 1.36 -1.24
CA GLU A 162 -18.44 2.55 -1.81
C GLU A 162 -17.50 3.51 -2.57
N PHE A 163 -16.44 2.99 -3.17
CA PHE A 163 -15.62 3.72 -4.12
C PHE A 163 -16.22 3.66 -5.53
N SER A 164 -16.22 4.81 -6.22
CA SER A 164 -16.59 4.91 -7.63
C SER A 164 -15.43 4.55 -8.56
N GLU A 165 -14.20 4.66 -8.05
CA GLU A 165 -12.96 4.37 -8.75
C GLU A 165 -12.83 2.87 -9.05
N ARG A 166 -12.16 2.54 -10.15
CA ARG A 166 -11.91 1.17 -10.57
C ARG A 166 -10.52 1.06 -11.16
N LEU A 167 -9.82 -0.01 -10.84
CA LEU A 167 -8.58 -0.39 -11.49
C LEU A 167 -8.82 -0.71 -12.97
N SER A 168 -7.99 -0.12 -13.81
CA SER A 168 -7.72 -0.55 -15.17
C SER A 168 -6.80 -1.80 -15.20
N LEU A 169 -6.85 -2.56 -16.30
CA LEU A 169 -5.94 -3.70 -16.51
C LEU A 169 -4.51 -3.25 -16.89
N ASP A 170 -4.41 -2.16 -17.64
CA ASP A 170 -3.18 -1.72 -18.30
C ASP A 170 -2.88 -0.27 -17.91
N TYR A 171 -1.64 0.00 -17.50
CA TYR A 171 -1.15 1.35 -17.19
C TYR A 171 0.14 1.63 -17.94
N ARG A 172 0.27 2.82 -18.53
CA ARG A 172 1.51 3.19 -19.24
C ARG A 172 2.60 3.55 -18.24
N VAL A 173 3.83 3.05 -18.45
CA VAL A 173 4.98 3.34 -17.57
C VAL A 173 5.19 4.85 -17.42
N GLU A 174 5.07 5.60 -18.51
CA GLU A 174 5.18 7.07 -18.50
C GLU A 174 4.16 7.74 -17.57
N GLU A 175 2.92 7.24 -17.56
CA GLU A 175 1.84 7.76 -16.73
C GLU A 175 2.10 7.46 -15.25
N CYS A 176 2.48 6.22 -14.94
CA CYS A 176 2.90 5.83 -13.59
C CYS A 176 4.06 6.71 -13.10
N MET A 177 5.06 6.97 -13.94
CA MET A 177 6.18 7.85 -13.59
C MET A 177 5.73 9.29 -13.34
N ARG A 178 4.79 9.81 -14.15
CA ARG A 178 4.24 11.16 -13.96
C ARG A 178 3.47 11.25 -12.64
N ALA A 179 2.70 10.23 -12.31
CA ALA A 179 1.96 10.14 -11.05
C ALA A 179 2.92 10.11 -9.84
N LEU A 180 3.94 9.26 -9.86
CA LEU A 180 4.94 9.19 -8.79
C LEU A 180 5.71 10.50 -8.61
N LYS A 181 6.12 11.16 -9.70
CA LYS A 181 6.76 12.48 -9.65
C LYS A 181 5.87 13.51 -8.96
N ARG A 182 4.56 13.50 -9.26
CA ARG A 182 3.57 14.37 -8.61
C ARG A 182 3.45 14.07 -7.12
N VAL A 183 3.41 12.79 -6.73
CA VAL A 183 3.38 12.35 -5.34
C VAL A 183 4.59 12.90 -4.58
N VAL A 184 5.81 12.65 -5.10
CA VAL A 184 7.06 13.11 -4.47
C VAL A 184 7.10 14.64 -4.38
N ALA A 185 6.77 15.35 -5.46
CA ALA A 185 6.79 16.81 -5.48
C ALA A 185 5.83 17.39 -4.43
N ARG A 186 4.61 16.87 -4.34
CA ARG A 186 3.59 17.38 -3.41
C ARG A 186 3.85 17.03 -1.95
N THR A 187 4.50 15.90 -1.65
CA THR A 187 4.77 15.51 -0.27
C THR A 187 6.13 15.99 0.25
N SER A 188 7.06 16.33 -0.65
CA SER A 188 8.44 16.65 -0.27
C SER A 188 8.91 18.05 -0.66
N LEU A 189 8.32 18.70 -1.67
CA LEU A 189 8.83 19.96 -2.23
C LEU A 189 7.85 21.13 -2.12
N ILE A 190 6.54 20.87 -2.14
CA ILE A 190 5.50 21.91 -2.21
C ILE A 190 4.73 21.99 -0.89
N GLY A 191 4.41 23.21 -0.46
CA GLY A 191 3.59 23.46 0.72
C GLY A 191 4.28 23.12 2.04
N ASP A 192 3.49 22.78 3.07
CA ASP A 192 4.03 22.36 4.36
C ASP A 192 4.48 20.89 4.31
N ARG A 193 5.76 20.69 3.97
CA ARG A 193 6.40 19.38 3.92
C ARG A 193 6.39 18.64 5.26
N HIS A 194 6.35 19.34 6.39
CA HIS A 194 6.38 18.71 7.70
C HIS A 194 5.01 18.12 8.00
N LEU A 195 3.94 18.89 7.77
CA LEU A 195 2.58 18.39 7.88
C LEU A 195 2.32 17.25 6.89
N ALA A 196 2.80 17.35 5.65
CA ALA A 196 2.69 16.27 4.67
C ALA A 196 3.35 14.98 5.15
N ARG A 197 4.58 15.07 5.71
CA ARG A 197 5.28 13.91 6.28
C ARG A 197 4.53 13.31 7.46
N VAL A 198 3.97 14.11 8.36
CA VAL A 198 3.18 13.61 9.49
C VAL A 198 1.92 12.91 9.02
N ARG A 199 1.22 13.47 8.01
CA ARG A 199 0.04 12.83 7.38
C ARG A 199 0.40 11.47 6.77
N VAL A 200 1.48 11.42 6.00
CA VAL A 200 1.95 10.16 5.39
C VAL A 200 2.37 9.16 6.47
N ALA A 201 3.14 9.58 7.47
CA ALA A 201 3.58 8.70 8.55
C ALA A 201 2.41 8.11 9.35
N ALA A 202 1.37 8.89 9.63
CA ALA A 202 0.16 8.40 10.31
C ALA A 202 -0.57 7.32 9.49
N LEU A 203 -0.72 7.53 8.18
CA LEU A 203 -1.32 6.55 7.28
C LEU A 203 -0.44 5.30 7.13
N THR A 204 0.87 5.45 6.96
CA THR A 204 1.83 4.34 6.87
C THR A 204 1.84 3.51 8.14
N HIS A 205 1.74 4.14 9.32
CA HIS A 205 1.64 3.42 10.59
C HIS A 205 0.42 2.50 10.62
N ILE A 206 -0.77 3.04 10.33
CA ILE A 206 -2.01 2.25 10.30
C ILE A 206 -1.92 1.11 9.28
N LEU A 207 -1.43 1.42 8.08
CA LEU A 207 -1.25 0.41 7.02
C LEU A 207 -0.32 -0.72 7.47
N THR A 208 0.85 -0.37 8.00
CA THR A 208 1.87 -1.35 8.44
C THR A 208 1.36 -2.20 9.59
N LEU A 209 0.64 -1.57 10.53
CA LEU A 209 0.02 -2.25 11.66
C LEU A 209 -1.00 -3.30 11.20
N LEU A 210 -1.97 -2.88 10.37
CA LEU A 210 -3.04 -3.77 9.92
C LEU A 210 -2.52 -4.87 9.00
N ASP A 211 -1.58 -4.55 8.10
CA ASP A 211 -0.90 -5.54 7.24
C ASP A 211 -0.17 -6.59 8.09
N SER A 212 0.58 -6.13 9.10
CA SER A 212 1.30 -7.00 10.03
C SER A 212 0.38 -7.90 10.85
N LEU A 213 -0.73 -7.37 11.36
CA LEU A 213 -1.71 -8.14 12.13
C LEU A 213 -2.44 -9.16 11.26
N SER A 214 -2.84 -8.78 10.04
CA SER A 214 -3.45 -9.69 9.07
C SER A 214 -2.50 -10.84 8.73
N ALA A 215 -1.27 -10.51 8.30
CA ALA A 215 -0.24 -11.51 7.97
C ALA A 215 0.11 -12.44 9.14
N SER A 216 0.08 -11.95 10.39
CA SER A 216 0.37 -12.78 11.58
C SER A 216 -0.68 -13.88 11.82
N LYS A 217 -1.92 -13.70 11.35
CA LYS A 217 -3.00 -14.69 11.52
C LYS A 217 -2.89 -15.82 10.50
N SER A 218 -2.52 -15.51 9.27
CA SER A 218 -2.47 -16.47 8.16
C SER A 218 -1.17 -17.27 8.11
N ARG A 219 -0.06 -16.77 8.67
CA ARG A 219 1.29 -17.35 8.54
C ARG A 219 1.81 -18.05 9.81
N ARG A 220 0.93 -18.71 10.57
CA ARG A 220 1.19 -19.24 11.92
C ARG A 220 2.30 -20.30 12.05
N ASP A 221 2.66 -21.01 10.98
CA ASP A 221 3.58 -22.16 11.03
C ASP A 221 4.97 -21.91 10.39
N ASP A 222 5.23 -20.71 9.92
CA ASP A 222 6.55 -20.33 9.41
C ASP A 222 7.20 -19.36 10.40
N ASP A 223 8.52 -19.36 10.53
CA ASP A 223 9.29 -18.38 11.34
C ASP A 223 9.14 -16.91 10.82
N GLY A 224 8.18 -16.67 9.90
CA GLY A 224 8.24 -15.76 8.76
C GLY A 224 7.43 -14.46 8.87
N GLY A 225 7.14 -14.02 10.09
CA GLY A 225 6.74 -12.63 10.31
C GLY A 225 7.94 -11.68 10.28
N THR A 226 7.80 -10.49 9.68
CA THR A 226 8.70 -9.36 9.98
C THR A 226 8.73 -9.12 11.50
N PHE A 227 9.81 -8.56 12.05
CA PHE A 227 9.90 -8.26 13.49
C PHE A 227 8.65 -7.53 14.01
N VAL A 228 8.10 -6.62 13.19
CA VAL A 228 6.86 -5.88 13.45
C VAL A 228 5.67 -6.83 13.56
N SER A 229 5.45 -7.73 12.59
CA SER A 229 4.33 -8.69 12.65
C SER A 229 4.37 -9.67 13.81
N ARG A 230 5.56 -9.99 14.34
CA ARG A 230 5.70 -10.82 15.55
C ARG A 230 5.32 -10.10 16.85
N HIS A 231 5.52 -8.79 16.91
CA HIS A 231 5.32 -7.99 18.12
C HIS A 231 4.17 -6.98 18.04
N ALA A 232 3.48 -6.88 16.90
CA ALA A 232 2.40 -5.92 16.66
C ALA A 232 1.31 -6.00 17.72
N ARG A 233 0.97 -7.21 18.22
CA ARG A 233 -0.02 -7.38 19.29
C ARG A 233 0.41 -6.87 20.66
N LEU A 234 1.72 -6.86 20.93
CA LEU A 234 2.27 -6.46 22.23
C LEU A 234 2.57 -4.95 22.30
N ALA A 235 2.82 -4.33 21.14
CA ALA A 235 3.22 -2.92 21.05
C ALA A 235 2.03 -1.95 20.92
N GLU A 236 0.83 -2.44 20.64
CA GLU A 236 -0.29 -1.62 20.19
C GLU A 236 -1.37 -1.47 21.24
N VAL A 237 -1.68 -0.21 21.57
CA VAL A 237 -2.64 0.15 22.62
C VAL A 237 -4.01 -0.47 22.37
N GLY A 238 -4.43 -0.57 21.10
CA GLY A 238 -5.70 -1.18 20.72
C GLY A 238 -5.80 -2.68 21.05
N GLU A 239 -4.70 -3.42 20.94
CA GLU A 239 -4.66 -4.86 21.29
C GLU A 239 -4.60 -5.06 22.80
N VAL A 240 -3.90 -4.18 23.53
CA VAL A 240 -3.91 -4.17 25.00
C VAL A 240 -5.30 -3.83 25.54
N TRP A 241 -5.99 -2.84 24.98
CA TRP A 241 -7.36 -2.49 25.35
C TRP A 241 -8.35 -3.63 25.08
N ARG A 242 -8.21 -4.35 23.96
CA ARG A 242 -9.01 -5.55 23.67
C ARG A 242 -8.78 -6.71 24.64
N GLY A 243 -7.58 -6.83 25.20
CA GLY A 243 -7.27 -7.86 26.19
C GLY A 243 -7.80 -7.57 27.59
N LEU A 244 -8.30 -6.35 27.84
CA LEU A 244 -8.83 -5.90 29.13
C LEU A 244 -10.37 -5.90 29.20
N THR A 245 -11.05 -6.18 28.08
CA THR A 245 -12.51 -6.35 27.97
C THR A 245 -12.88 -7.82 27.80
#